data_AF-A0A132EQC7-F1
#
_entry.id   AF-A0A132EQC7-F1
#
_cell.length_a   1.000
_cell.length_b   1.000
_cell.length_c   1.000
_cell.angle_alpha   90.00
_cell.angle_beta   90.00
_cell.angle_gamma   90.00
#
_symmetry.space_group_name_H-M   'P 1'
#
loop_
_entity.id
_entity.type
_entity.pdbx_description
1 polymer ?
#
loop_
_entity_poly.entity_id
_entity_poly.type
_entity_poly.pdbx_seq_one_letter_code
_entity_poly.pdbx_strand_id
1 'polypeptide(L)'
;MSAPVPLPAGPWQNLFRHALTLVDEIRKHGTSNPFWTFGGGTVLMLRHGHRISKDIDLFVPDPQYLGYVNPRLSDTASDITTDYEEHADFVKLVLPDGEIDFVVSGNLTSPGYDEWTLMDQIVKVETSAEIVAKKMWHRGDRPTARDLFDLCLVIEREPQQLATAGAFLVRHRDTFLRLLSEHRAFLKPRFDHIRTLGYTPSFDHCVELADTFLRQLPAAAPPRISRTR
;
A
#
# COMPACT_ATOMS: atom_id res chain seq x y z
N MET A 1 1.82 16.95 4.14
CA MET A 1 1.17 17.07 5.48
C MET A 1 2.05 16.41 6.52
N SER A 2 2.14 16.98 7.73
CA SER A 2 2.83 16.34 8.87
C SER A 2 2.07 15.09 9.33
N ALA A 3 2.78 14.11 9.89
CA ALA A 3 2.16 12.90 10.42
C ALA A 3 1.07 13.23 11.46
N PRO A 4 -0.04 12.46 11.52
CA PRO A 4 -0.97 12.56 12.64
C PRO A 4 -0.25 12.17 13.94
N VAL A 5 -0.50 12.92 15.02
CA VAL A 5 0.12 12.71 16.33
C VAL A 5 -0.97 12.56 17.39
N PRO A 6 -0.87 11.56 18.31
CA PRO A 6 0.13 10.49 18.34
C PRO A 6 -0.14 9.37 17.33
N LEU A 7 0.92 8.77 16.78
CA LEU A 7 0.80 7.53 15.99
C LEU A 7 0.54 6.33 16.91
N PRO A 8 -0.27 5.34 16.48
CA PRO A 8 -0.54 4.16 17.30
C PRO A 8 0.74 3.33 17.48
N ALA A 9 1.02 2.92 18.72
CA ALA A 9 2.08 1.97 19.00
C ALA A 9 1.73 0.56 18.47
N GLY A 10 2.74 -0.25 18.15
CA GLY A 10 2.51 -1.64 17.77
C GLY A 10 3.69 -2.32 17.06
N PRO A 11 3.51 -3.59 16.64
CA PRO A 11 4.56 -4.40 16.02
C PRO A 11 5.19 -3.77 14.78
N TRP A 12 4.43 -2.94 14.05
CA TRP A 12 4.91 -2.20 12.88
C TRP A 12 6.16 -1.36 13.19
N GLN A 13 6.34 -0.88 14.42
CA GLN A 13 7.51 -0.07 14.78
C GLN A 13 8.80 -0.89 14.75
N ASN A 14 8.77 -2.15 15.19
CA ASN A 14 9.95 -3.02 15.13
C ASN A 14 10.25 -3.40 13.68
N LEU A 15 9.22 -3.81 12.93
CA LEU A 15 9.36 -4.14 11.51
C LEU A 15 9.88 -2.95 10.70
N PHE A 16 9.41 -1.74 10.97
CA PHE A 16 9.86 -0.54 10.28
C PHE A 16 11.33 -0.22 10.58
N ARG A 17 11.84 -0.46 11.81
CA ARG A 17 13.28 -0.33 12.09
C ARG A 17 14.11 -1.29 11.25
N HIS A 18 13.69 -2.55 11.12
CA HIS A 18 14.35 -3.51 10.24
C HIS A 18 14.31 -3.05 8.77
N ALA A 19 13.17 -2.51 8.33
CA ALA A 19 13.04 -1.96 6.98
C ALA A 19 13.99 -0.78 6.73
N LEU A 20 14.18 0.10 7.71
CA LEU A 20 15.16 1.20 7.62
C LEU A 20 16.61 0.69 7.55
N THR A 21 16.96 -0.36 8.28
CA THR A 21 18.26 -1.03 8.15
C THR A 21 18.49 -1.52 6.72
N LEU A 22 17.48 -2.11 6.09
CA LEU A 22 17.55 -2.61 4.71
C LEU A 22 17.64 -1.47 3.68
N VAL A 23 16.93 -0.36 3.90
CA VAL A 23 17.07 0.85 3.09
C VAL A 23 18.50 1.40 3.16
N ASP A 24 19.14 1.33 4.33
CA ASP A 24 20.53 1.75 4.49
C ASP A 24 21.50 0.85 3.71
N GLU A 25 21.20 -0.44 3.53
CA GLU A 25 22.01 -1.33 2.67
C GLU A 25 21.93 -0.92 1.20
N ILE A 26 20.73 -0.57 0.70
CA ILE A 26 20.57 0.02 -0.64
C ILE A 26 21.41 1.31 -0.74
N ARG A 27 21.41 2.14 0.32
CA ARG A 27 22.18 3.39 0.34
C ARG A 27 23.69 3.16 0.25
N LYS A 28 24.21 2.20 1.04
CA LYS A 28 25.65 1.92 1.14
C LYS A 28 26.20 1.22 -0.10
N HIS A 29 25.45 0.28 -0.65
CA HIS A 29 25.97 -0.65 -1.67
C HIS A 29 25.40 -0.40 -3.07
N GLY A 30 24.23 0.26 -3.18
CA GLY A 30 23.58 0.56 -4.46
C GLY A 30 23.72 2.01 -4.90
N THR A 31 23.00 2.92 -4.25
CA THR A 31 22.98 4.35 -4.62
C THR A 31 22.90 5.23 -3.38
N SER A 32 23.64 6.33 -3.36
CA SER A 32 23.71 7.22 -2.19
C SER A 32 22.39 7.93 -1.84
N ASN A 33 21.42 7.96 -2.75
CA ASN A 33 20.11 8.56 -2.54
C ASN A 33 18.99 7.68 -3.13
N PRO A 34 18.67 6.54 -2.48
CA PRO A 34 17.64 5.64 -3.00
C PRO A 34 16.26 6.28 -2.89
N PHE A 35 15.47 6.18 -3.96
CA PHE A 35 14.06 6.56 -3.91
C PHE A 35 13.21 5.38 -3.47
N TRP A 36 12.40 5.58 -2.44
CA TRP A 36 11.45 4.60 -1.93
C TRP A 36 10.29 5.32 -1.22
N THR A 37 9.14 4.67 -1.13
CA THR A 37 7.97 5.13 -0.36
C THR A 37 7.50 4.05 0.60
N PHE A 38 6.98 4.46 1.76
CA PHE A 38 6.27 3.60 2.70
C PHE A 38 4.77 3.72 2.43
N GLY A 39 4.08 2.61 2.20
CA GLY A 39 2.66 2.60 1.82
C GLY A 39 1.86 1.46 2.43
N GLY A 40 0.84 1.02 1.69
CA GLY A 40 0.04 -0.13 2.05
C GLY A 40 -0.88 0.04 3.26
N GLY A 41 -1.28 -1.09 3.87
CA GLY A 41 -2.33 -1.12 4.89
C GLY A 41 -1.93 -0.42 6.19
N THR A 42 -0.65 -0.47 6.53
CA THR A 42 -0.11 0.11 7.75
C THR A 42 -0.09 1.63 7.67
N VAL A 43 0.26 2.21 6.51
CA VAL A 43 0.16 3.66 6.33
C VAL A 43 -1.29 4.15 6.44
N LEU A 44 -2.27 3.43 5.86
CA LEU A 44 -3.69 3.79 6.05
C LEU A 44 -4.10 3.73 7.53
N MET A 45 -3.61 2.73 8.28
CA MET A 45 -3.85 2.64 9.72
C MET A 45 -3.23 3.84 10.46
N LEU A 46 -2.00 4.23 10.13
CA LEU A 46 -1.33 5.37 10.75
C LEU A 46 -2.04 6.69 10.41
N ARG A 47 -2.52 6.85 9.18
CA ARG A 47 -3.25 8.06 8.73
C ARG A 47 -4.62 8.20 9.38
N HIS A 48 -5.38 7.10 9.47
CA HIS A 48 -6.82 7.16 9.74
C HIS A 48 -7.29 6.36 10.95
N GLY A 49 -6.45 5.48 11.51
CA GLY A 49 -6.83 4.60 12.61
C GLY A 49 -8.07 3.75 12.28
N HIS A 50 -8.15 3.20 11.07
CA HIS A 50 -9.36 2.54 10.57
C HIS A 50 -9.43 1.05 10.94
N ARG A 51 -8.34 0.30 10.77
CA ARG A 51 -8.18 -1.10 11.18
C ARG A 51 -6.73 -1.41 11.55
N ILE A 52 -6.53 -2.49 12.29
CA ILE A 52 -5.19 -2.99 12.59
C ILE A 52 -4.49 -3.46 11.30
N SER A 53 -3.24 -3.04 11.17
CA SER A 53 -2.28 -3.50 10.17
C SER A 53 -0.88 -3.46 10.79
N LYS A 54 -0.03 -4.41 10.44
CA LYS A 54 1.30 -4.55 11.06
C LYS A 54 2.43 -4.67 10.03
N ASP A 55 2.15 -5.29 8.89
CA ASP A 55 3.12 -5.52 7.83
C ASP A 55 3.63 -4.18 7.24
N ILE A 56 4.85 -4.18 6.72
CA ILE A 56 5.49 -2.98 6.18
C ILE A 56 5.63 -3.13 4.67
N ASP A 57 4.93 -2.29 3.91
CA ASP A 57 5.03 -2.24 2.45
C ASP A 57 5.93 -1.07 2.02
N LEU A 58 7.13 -1.36 1.51
CA LEU A 58 8.01 -0.39 0.88
C LEU A 58 7.98 -0.55 -0.64
N PHE A 59 7.81 0.57 -1.36
CA PHE A 59 7.79 0.58 -2.81
C PHE A 59 9.04 1.25 -3.36
N VAL A 60 9.68 0.57 -4.32
CA VAL A 60 10.89 1.01 -4.99
C VAL A 60 10.68 1.06 -6.50
N PRO A 61 11.26 2.02 -7.22
CA PRO A 61 11.08 2.12 -8.67
C PRO A 61 12.07 1.24 -9.45
N ASP A 62 13.18 0.86 -8.81
CA ASP A 62 14.29 0.13 -9.44
C ASP A 62 14.36 -1.31 -8.91
N PRO A 63 14.16 -2.34 -9.76
CA PRO A 63 14.26 -3.74 -9.35
C PRO A 63 15.66 -4.13 -8.85
N GLN A 64 16.71 -3.38 -9.18
CA GLN A 64 18.06 -3.63 -8.63
C GLN A 64 18.09 -3.50 -7.11
N TYR A 65 17.17 -2.72 -6.52
CA TYR A 65 17.14 -2.54 -5.06
C TYR A 65 16.81 -3.83 -4.32
N LEU A 66 16.07 -4.74 -4.97
CA LEU A 66 15.72 -6.04 -4.38
C LEU A 66 16.96 -6.87 -4.01
N GLY A 67 18.05 -6.75 -4.78
CA GLY A 67 19.28 -7.50 -4.52
C GLY A 67 19.94 -7.16 -3.17
N TYR A 68 19.83 -5.91 -2.71
CA TYR A 68 20.44 -5.46 -1.44
C TYR A 68 19.62 -5.84 -0.21
N VAL A 69 18.34 -6.17 -0.39
CA VAL A 69 17.42 -6.51 0.70
C VAL A 69 17.06 -8.00 0.73
N ASN A 70 17.64 -8.79 -0.17
CA ASN A 70 17.36 -10.21 -0.30
C ASN A 70 18.27 -11.03 0.63
N PRO A 71 17.72 -11.84 1.55
CA PRO A 71 18.52 -12.66 2.48
C PRO A 71 19.54 -13.59 1.82
N ARG A 72 19.32 -14.01 0.58
CA ARG A 72 20.30 -14.85 -0.16
C ARG A 72 21.52 -14.08 -0.64
N LEU A 73 21.42 -12.75 -0.74
CA LEU A 73 22.42 -11.88 -1.38
C LEU A 73 23.00 -10.84 -0.42
N SER A 74 22.38 -10.65 0.75
CA SER A 74 22.72 -9.63 1.73
C SER A 74 22.80 -10.25 3.12
N ASP A 75 23.99 -10.27 3.70
CA ASP A 75 24.23 -10.77 5.06
C ASP A 75 23.36 -10.01 6.07
N THR A 76 23.25 -8.68 5.92
CA THR A 76 22.38 -7.84 6.75
C THR A 76 20.91 -8.27 6.68
N ALA A 77 20.41 -8.65 5.50
CA ALA A 77 19.03 -9.15 5.37
C ALA A 77 18.88 -10.56 5.97
N SER A 78 19.88 -11.43 5.78
CA SER A 78 19.93 -12.78 6.36
C SER A 78 19.94 -12.77 7.90
N ASP A 79 20.65 -11.81 8.49
CA ASP A 79 20.70 -11.59 9.94
C ASP A 79 19.34 -11.14 10.52
N ILE A 80 18.50 -10.49 9.71
CA ILE A 80 17.13 -10.12 10.11
C ILE A 80 16.21 -11.34 10.07
N THR A 81 16.23 -12.09 8.97
CA THR A 81 15.50 -13.36 8.83
C THR A 81 16.04 -14.19 7.66
N THR A 82 15.95 -15.50 7.79
CA THR A 82 16.20 -16.46 6.70
C THR A 82 14.89 -16.99 6.08
N ASP A 83 13.73 -16.59 6.62
CA ASP A 83 12.42 -16.91 6.07
C ASP A 83 11.94 -15.77 5.16
N TYR A 84 11.94 -16.02 3.85
CA TYR A 84 11.63 -15.02 2.84
C TYR A 84 11.06 -15.63 1.56
N GLU A 85 10.31 -14.82 0.82
CA GLU A 85 9.87 -15.10 -0.55
C GLU A 85 10.51 -14.10 -1.51
N GLU A 86 11.04 -14.56 -2.64
CA GLU A 86 11.59 -13.71 -3.70
C GLU A 86 10.90 -13.96 -5.04
N HIS A 87 10.61 -12.87 -5.75
CA HIS A 87 10.12 -12.86 -7.13
C HIS A 87 10.78 -11.70 -7.90
N ALA A 88 10.55 -11.63 -9.21
CA ALA A 88 11.12 -10.57 -10.05
C ALA A 88 10.74 -9.16 -9.59
N ASP A 89 9.53 -8.99 -9.07
CA ASP A 89 8.96 -7.69 -8.71
C ASP A 89 8.86 -7.46 -7.19
N PHE A 90 9.28 -8.41 -6.36
CA PHE A 90 9.29 -8.20 -4.91
C PHE A 90 10.23 -9.13 -4.14
N VAL A 91 10.62 -8.68 -2.94
CA VAL A 91 11.21 -9.49 -1.89
C VAL A 91 10.39 -9.29 -0.62
N LYS A 92 9.94 -10.39 -0.02
CA LYS A 92 9.15 -10.41 1.21
C LYS A 92 9.95 -11.10 2.31
N LEU A 93 10.19 -10.42 3.42
CA LEU A 93 10.81 -10.99 4.61
C LEU A 93 9.71 -11.34 5.62
N VAL A 94 9.76 -12.56 6.16
CA VAL A 94 8.81 -13.05 7.16
C VAL A 94 9.47 -13.01 8.54
N LEU A 95 8.84 -12.29 9.48
CA LEU A 95 9.28 -12.16 10.87
C LEU A 95 8.15 -12.56 11.83
N PRO A 96 8.45 -12.90 13.10
CA PRO A 96 7.42 -13.24 14.09
C PRO A 96 6.35 -12.14 14.26
N ASP A 97 6.77 -10.89 14.14
CA ASP A 97 5.90 -9.72 14.31
C ASP A 97 5.05 -9.40 13.05
N GLY A 98 5.42 -9.90 11.86
CA GLY A 98 4.75 -9.63 10.59
C GLY A 98 5.69 -9.67 9.39
N GLU A 99 5.24 -9.14 8.26
CA GLU A 99 5.98 -9.17 6.99
C GLU A 99 6.61 -7.79 6.67
N ILE A 100 7.75 -7.80 5.96
CA ILE A 100 8.35 -6.61 5.34
C ILE A 100 8.46 -6.88 3.84
N ASP A 101 7.71 -6.12 3.05
CA ASP A 101 7.63 -6.25 1.60
C ASP A 101 8.37 -5.11 0.92
N PHE A 102 9.35 -5.43 0.10
CA PHE A 102 9.92 -4.52 -0.88
C PHE A 102 9.33 -4.86 -2.25
N VAL A 103 8.55 -3.94 -2.81
CA VAL A 103 7.80 -4.14 -4.05
C VAL A 103 8.28 -3.16 -5.12
N VAL A 104 8.56 -3.68 -6.30
CA VAL A 104 8.93 -2.88 -7.47
C VAL A 104 7.67 -2.24 -8.05
N SER A 105 7.43 -0.98 -7.68
CA SER A 105 6.32 -0.19 -8.17
C SER A 105 6.59 1.30 -7.97
N GLY A 106 6.70 2.04 -9.06
CA GLY A 106 6.74 3.50 -9.02
C GLY A 106 5.41 4.11 -8.60
N ASN A 107 5.41 5.40 -8.27
CA ASN A 107 4.19 6.10 -7.93
C ASN A 107 3.27 6.23 -9.15
N LEU A 108 1.98 5.98 -8.95
CA LEU A 108 0.96 6.18 -9.98
C LEU A 108 0.50 7.65 -9.99
N THR A 109 0.36 8.25 -8.82
CA THR A 109 -0.03 9.66 -8.65
C THR A 109 1.18 10.56 -8.39
N SER A 110 1.03 11.87 -8.59
CA SER A 110 2.11 12.85 -8.41
C SER A 110 1.73 13.90 -7.35
N PRO A 111 2.57 14.10 -6.30
CA PRO A 111 3.81 13.36 -6.00
C PRO A 111 3.55 11.95 -5.45
N GLY A 112 2.34 11.63 -5.00
CA GLY A 112 1.95 10.31 -4.48
C GLY A 112 2.34 10.01 -3.04
N TYR A 113 3.02 10.93 -2.35
CA TYR A 113 3.39 10.81 -0.94
C TYR A 113 3.40 12.16 -0.22
N ASP A 114 3.35 12.10 1.11
CA ASP A 114 3.76 13.15 2.03
C ASP A 114 5.13 12.83 2.63
N GLU A 115 5.82 13.82 3.20
CA GLU A 115 7.02 13.60 4.00
C GLU A 115 6.70 13.65 5.49
N TRP A 116 6.97 12.56 6.20
CA TRP A 116 6.74 12.42 7.64
C TRP A 116 8.06 12.19 8.37
N THR A 117 8.18 12.71 9.59
CA THR A 117 9.27 12.32 10.49
C THR A 117 8.86 11.06 11.24
N LEU A 118 9.49 9.93 10.92
CA LEU A 118 9.29 8.64 11.59
C LEU A 118 10.65 8.14 12.09
N MET A 119 10.75 7.84 13.39
CA MET A 119 11.99 7.35 14.01
C MET A 119 13.18 8.27 13.70
N ASP A 120 12.97 9.58 13.85
CA ASP A 120 13.96 10.63 13.59
C ASP A 120 14.47 10.71 12.14
N GLN A 121 13.80 10.03 11.19
CA GLN A 121 14.10 10.07 9.76
C GLN A 121 12.95 10.70 8.96
N ILE A 122 13.29 11.39 7.88
CA ILE A 122 12.31 11.87 6.90
C ILE A 122 11.94 10.72 5.97
N VAL A 123 10.67 10.31 5.99
CA VAL A 123 10.12 9.18 5.24
C VAL A 123 9.07 9.68 4.26
N LYS A 124 9.13 9.20 3.01
CA LYS A 124 8.10 9.42 2.00
C LYS A 124 6.95 8.44 2.25
N VAL A 125 5.85 8.92 2.82
CA VAL A 125 4.68 8.13 3.19
C VAL A 125 3.59 8.32 2.14
N GLU A 126 3.20 7.25 1.46
CA GLU A 126 2.22 7.30 0.38
C GLU A 126 0.89 7.93 0.83
N THR A 127 0.25 8.67 -0.06
CA THR A 127 -1.08 9.23 0.20
C THR A 127 -2.14 8.12 0.17
N SER A 128 -3.29 8.37 0.79
CA SER A 128 -4.43 7.44 0.75
C SER A 128 -4.85 7.12 -0.70
N ALA A 129 -4.85 8.13 -1.56
CA ALA A 129 -5.15 8.00 -2.98
C ALA A 129 -4.14 7.12 -3.73
N GLU A 130 -2.84 7.28 -3.47
CA GLU A 130 -1.78 6.45 -4.07
C GLU A 130 -1.94 4.97 -3.69
N ILE A 131 -2.17 4.70 -2.40
CA ILE A 131 -2.32 3.33 -1.88
C ILE A 131 -3.53 2.64 -2.52
N VAL A 132 -4.68 3.32 -2.59
CA VAL A 132 -5.89 2.77 -3.23
C VAL A 132 -5.70 2.62 -4.73
N ALA A 133 -5.05 3.59 -5.40
CA ALA A 133 -4.75 3.52 -6.82
C ALA A 133 -3.90 2.29 -7.16
N LYS A 134 -2.81 2.05 -6.42
CA LYS A 134 -1.95 0.86 -6.61
C LYS A 134 -2.73 -0.43 -6.44
N LYS A 135 -3.57 -0.54 -5.41
CA LYS A 135 -4.41 -1.72 -5.19
C LYS A 135 -5.36 -1.97 -6.36
N MET A 136 -6.08 -0.94 -6.80
CA MET A 136 -7.01 -1.05 -7.92
C MET A 136 -6.31 -1.37 -9.24
N TRP A 137 -5.16 -0.75 -9.48
CA TRP A 137 -4.39 -0.91 -10.71
C TRP A 137 -3.73 -2.29 -10.85
N HIS A 138 -3.12 -2.79 -9.78
CA HIS A 138 -2.34 -4.03 -9.81
C HIS A 138 -3.13 -5.29 -9.43
N ARG A 139 -4.22 -5.14 -8.67
CA ARG A 139 -4.99 -6.31 -8.17
C ARG A 139 -6.50 -6.09 -8.09
N GLY A 140 -7.05 -5.10 -8.78
CA GLY A 140 -8.49 -4.84 -8.81
C GLY A 140 -9.31 -5.99 -9.41
N ASP A 141 -8.69 -6.90 -10.16
CA ASP A 141 -9.28 -8.13 -10.68
C ASP A 141 -9.31 -9.31 -9.69
N ARG A 142 -8.78 -9.13 -8.48
CA ARG A 142 -8.76 -10.11 -7.39
C ARG A 142 -8.95 -9.43 -6.02
N PRO A 143 -10.09 -8.75 -5.81
CA PRO A 143 -10.32 -7.94 -4.62
C PRO A 143 -10.36 -8.77 -3.34
N THR A 144 -9.79 -8.21 -2.27
CA THR A 144 -9.94 -8.75 -0.92
C THR A 144 -10.95 -7.93 -0.10
N ALA A 145 -11.44 -8.50 1.01
CA ALA A 145 -12.29 -7.77 1.94
C ALA A 145 -11.61 -6.50 2.50
N ARG A 146 -10.29 -6.53 2.72
CA ARG A 146 -9.52 -5.36 3.16
C ARG A 146 -9.40 -4.30 2.07
N ASP A 147 -9.35 -4.67 0.79
CA ASP A 147 -9.31 -3.70 -0.29
C ASP A 147 -10.62 -2.91 -0.39
N LEU A 148 -11.77 -3.59 -0.24
CA LEU A 148 -13.06 -2.90 -0.14
C LEU A 148 -13.12 -1.99 1.10
N PHE A 149 -12.69 -2.49 2.26
CA PHE A 149 -12.68 -1.72 3.51
C PHE A 149 -11.83 -0.45 3.41
N ASP A 150 -10.62 -0.58 2.86
CA ASP A 150 -9.68 0.53 2.67
C ASP A 150 -10.22 1.52 1.61
N LEU A 151 -10.78 1.04 0.50
CA LEU A 151 -11.41 1.90 -0.51
C LEU A 151 -12.57 2.71 0.10
N CYS A 152 -13.45 2.05 0.85
CA CYS A 152 -14.59 2.66 1.51
C CYS A 152 -14.18 3.81 2.43
N LEU A 153 -13.17 3.58 3.28
CA LEU A 153 -12.59 4.62 4.13
C LEU A 153 -12.12 5.82 3.31
N VAL A 154 -11.35 5.59 2.24
CA VAL A 154 -10.74 6.68 1.48
C VAL A 154 -11.79 7.46 0.69
N ILE A 155 -12.85 6.81 0.20
CA ILE A 155 -13.99 7.50 -0.40
C ILE A 155 -14.66 8.43 0.62
N GLU A 156 -14.86 8.00 1.87
CA GLU A 156 -15.54 8.85 2.87
C GLU A 156 -14.66 9.99 3.38
N ARG A 157 -13.35 9.77 3.52
CA ARG A 157 -12.42 10.75 4.12
C ARG A 157 -11.84 11.72 3.10
N GLU A 158 -11.54 11.23 1.90
CA GLU A 158 -10.75 11.96 0.89
C GLU A 158 -11.31 11.77 -0.54
N PRO A 159 -12.63 11.93 -0.78
CA PRO A 159 -13.24 11.61 -2.09
C PRO A 159 -12.68 12.44 -3.24
N GLN A 160 -12.37 13.72 -2.97
CA GLN A 160 -11.84 14.64 -3.99
C GLN A 160 -10.42 14.26 -4.37
N GLN A 161 -9.56 13.95 -3.39
CA GLN A 161 -8.19 13.51 -3.63
C GLN A 161 -8.16 12.13 -4.30
N LEU A 162 -9.05 11.21 -3.91
CA LEU A 162 -9.15 9.92 -4.58
C LEU A 162 -9.60 10.06 -6.04
N ALA A 163 -10.52 10.98 -6.33
CA ALA A 163 -10.99 11.23 -7.69
C ALA A 163 -9.87 11.69 -8.64
N THR A 164 -8.83 12.38 -8.14
CA THR A 164 -7.68 12.76 -8.97
C THR A 164 -6.85 11.56 -9.42
N ALA A 165 -6.95 10.43 -8.72
CA ALA A 165 -6.33 9.16 -9.12
C ALA A 165 -7.22 8.32 -10.07
N GLY A 166 -8.35 8.85 -10.54
CA GLY A 166 -9.38 8.11 -11.27
C GLY A 166 -8.88 7.28 -12.45
N ALA A 167 -7.86 7.75 -13.18
CA ALA A 167 -7.25 7.02 -14.29
C ALA A 167 -6.70 5.63 -13.88
N PHE A 168 -6.31 5.46 -12.62
CA PHE A 168 -5.79 4.20 -12.08
C PHE A 168 -6.86 3.32 -11.43
N LEU A 169 -8.04 3.87 -11.15
CA LEU A 169 -9.15 3.16 -10.51
C LEU A 169 -10.06 2.44 -11.53
N VAL A 170 -10.01 2.86 -12.80
CA VAL A 170 -10.96 2.42 -13.83
C VAL A 170 -10.56 1.12 -14.56
N ARG A 171 -9.25 0.78 -14.60
CA ARG A 171 -8.74 -0.39 -15.35
C ARG A 171 -9.47 -1.70 -15.03
N HIS A 172 -9.70 -1.94 -13.74
CA HIS A 172 -10.34 -3.15 -13.23
C HIS A 172 -11.70 -2.90 -12.59
N ARG A 173 -12.28 -1.70 -12.76
CA ARG A 173 -13.51 -1.27 -12.07
C ARG A 173 -14.65 -2.28 -12.18
N ASP A 174 -15.01 -2.65 -13.41
CA ASP A 174 -16.19 -3.47 -13.64
C ASP A 174 -15.97 -4.89 -13.11
N THR A 175 -14.75 -5.42 -13.26
CA THR A 175 -14.32 -6.70 -12.66
C THR A 175 -14.36 -6.64 -11.14
N PHE A 176 -13.82 -5.58 -10.53
CA PHE A 176 -13.82 -5.39 -9.08
C PHE A 176 -15.25 -5.41 -8.52
N LEU A 177 -16.14 -4.58 -9.05
CA LEU A 177 -17.54 -4.48 -8.62
C LEU A 177 -18.30 -5.80 -8.81
N ARG A 178 -18.11 -6.46 -9.96
CA ARG A 178 -18.71 -7.76 -10.23
C ARG A 178 -18.26 -8.82 -9.22
N LEU A 179 -16.96 -8.89 -8.92
CA LEU A 179 -16.41 -9.86 -7.98
C LEU A 179 -16.85 -9.61 -6.53
N LEU A 180 -17.08 -8.35 -6.12
CA LEU A 180 -17.67 -8.06 -4.81
C LEU A 180 -19.06 -8.68 -4.65
N SER A 181 -19.86 -8.69 -5.73
CA SER A 181 -21.19 -9.28 -5.76
C SER A 181 -21.12 -10.81 -5.85
N GLU A 182 -20.40 -11.35 -6.85
CA GLU A 182 -20.28 -12.80 -7.08
C GLU A 182 -19.65 -13.53 -5.90
N HIS A 183 -18.64 -12.94 -5.25
CA HIS A 183 -17.92 -13.56 -4.13
C HIS A 183 -18.39 -13.07 -2.75
N ARG A 184 -19.58 -12.46 -2.66
CA ARG A 184 -20.13 -11.91 -1.39
C ARG A 184 -20.09 -12.92 -0.25
N ALA A 185 -20.47 -14.18 -0.50
CA ALA A 185 -20.48 -15.24 0.52
C ALA A 185 -19.09 -15.52 1.12
N PHE A 186 -18.02 -15.25 0.36
CA PHE A 186 -16.63 -15.43 0.80
C PHE A 186 -16.05 -14.16 1.41
N LEU A 187 -16.36 -12.99 0.83
CA LEU A 187 -15.81 -11.70 1.21
C LEU A 187 -16.47 -11.13 2.46
N LYS A 188 -17.80 -11.22 2.58
CA LYS A 188 -18.55 -10.62 3.69
C LYS A 188 -18.11 -11.15 5.06
N PRO A 189 -17.98 -12.47 5.30
CA PRO A 189 -17.49 -12.94 6.59
C PRO A 189 -16.09 -12.42 6.90
N ARG A 190 -15.18 -12.38 5.91
CA ARG A 190 -13.82 -11.85 6.11
C ARG A 190 -13.82 -10.36 6.41
N PHE A 191 -14.73 -9.61 5.79
CA PHE A 191 -14.93 -8.20 6.05
C PHE A 191 -15.41 -7.97 7.49
N ASP A 192 -16.43 -8.72 7.91
CA ASP A 192 -17.01 -8.62 9.26
C ASP A 192 -16.00 -9.00 10.36
N HIS A 193 -14.97 -9.80 10.04
CA HIS A 193 -13.88 -10.16 10.96
C HIS A 193 -12.65 -9.22 10.87
N ILE A 194 -12.70 -8.15 10.08
CA ILE A 194 -11.62 -7.16 10.08
C ILE A 194 -11.53 -6.56 11.48
N ARG A 195 -10.32 -6.61 12.06
CA ARG A 195 -10.03 -6.00 13.35
C ARG A 195 -10.00 -4.48 13.21
N THR A 196 -11.15 -3.84 13.41
CA THR A 196 -11.33 -2.40 13.28
C THR A 196 -10.72 -1.64 14.46
N LEU A 197 -10.48 -0.36 14.23
CA LEU A 197 -10.13 0.63 15.25
C LEU A 197 -11.30 1.62 15.37
N GLY A 198 -11.14 2.85 14.89
CA GLY A 198 -12.17 3.90 14.93
C GLY A 198 -13.18 3.89 13.77
N TYR A 199 -13.13 2.87 12.90
CA TYR A 199 -13.93 2.82 11.67
C TYR A 199 -14.64 1.47 11.52
N THR A 200 -15.97 1.48 11.47
CA THR A 200 -16.81 0.26 11.52
C THR A 200 -17.95 0.27 10.49
N PRO A 201 -17.65 0.41 9.19
CA PRO A 201 -18.68 0.34 8.15
C PRO A 201 -19.22 -1.09 8.02
N SER A 202 -20.40 -1.24 7.41
CA SER A 202 -20.90 -2.54 6.99
C SER A 202 -20.38 -2.91 5.59
N PHE A 203 -20.30 -4.21 5.29
CA PHE A 203 -19.91 -4.69 3.95
C PHE A 203 -20.82 -4.10 2.86
N ASP A 204 -22.14 -4.14 3.07
CA ASP A 204 -23.12 -3.70 2.07
C ASP A 204 -23.02 -2.19 1.82
N HIS A 205 -22.83 -1.39 2.88
CA HIS A 205 -22.55 0.05 2.76
C HIS A 205 -21.32 0.31 1.90
N CYS A 206 -20.22 -0.42 2.16
CA CYS A 206 -18.99 -0.22 1.40
C CYS A 206 -19.11 -0.66 -0.06
N VAL A 207 -19.88 -1.72 -0.36
CA VAL A 207 -20.17 -2.12 -1.75
C VAL A 207 -20.95 -1.01 -2.48
N GLU A 208 -22.01 -0.49 -1.85
CA GLU A 208 -22.84 0.58 -2.44
C GLU A 208 -22.03 1.86 -2.67
N LEU A 209 -21.20 2.24 -1.69
CA LEU A 209 -20.33 3.41 -1.79
C LEU A 209 -19.28 3.25 -2.89
N ALA A 210 -18.64 2.09 -2.98
CA ALA A 210 -17.66 1.79 -4.01
C ALA A 210 -18.29 1.78 -5.41
N ASP A 211 -19.48 1.17 -5.56
CA ASP A 211 -20.22 1.16 -6.83
C ASP A 211 -20.57 2.58 -7.28
N THR A 212 -21.13 3.38 -6.38
CA THR A 212 -21.51 4.78 -6.64
C THR A 212 -20.30 5.61 -7.06
N PHE A 213 -19.22 5.57 -6.28
CA PHE A 213 -18.02 6.37 -6.55
C PHE A 213 -17.33 5.94 -7.86
N LEU A 214 -17.08 4.64 -8.04
CA LEU A 214 -16.30 4.16 -9.17
C LEU A 214 -17.06 4.33 -10.50
N ARG A 215 -18.39 4.23 -10.52
CA ARG A 215 -19.21 4.46 -11.72
C ARG A 215 -19.26 5.91 -12.16
N GLN A 216 -19.08 6.85 -11.23
CA GLN A 216 -19.01 8.28 -11.55
C GLN A 216 -17.68 8.67 -12.24
N LEU A 217 -16.63 7.85 -12.10
CA LEU A 217 -15.37 8.12 -12.76
C LEU A 217 -15.49 7.98 -14.29
N PRO A 218 -14.95 8.95 -15.06
CA PRO A 218 -14.98 8.87 -16.51
C PRO A 218 -14.22 7.63 -16.98
N ALA A 219 -14.64 7.05 -18.12
CA ALA A 219 -13.91 5.95 -18.74
C ALA A 219 -12.43 6.36 -18.96
N ALA A 220 -11.51 5.41 -18.85
CA ALA A 220 -10.08 5.67 -18.99
C ALA A 220 -9.79 6.47 -20.27
N ALA A 221 -9.25 7.68 -20.14
CA ALA A 221 -8.61 8.32 -21.28
C ALA A 221 -7.36 7.50 -21.62
N PRO A 222 -7.07 7.24 -22.91
CA PRO A 222 -5.86 6.54 -23.29
C PRO A 222 -4.63 7.29 -22.73
N PRO A 223 -3.63 6.58 -22.17
CA PRO A 223 -2.48 7.23 -21.56
C PRO A 223 -1.76 8.09 -22.61
N ARG A 224 -1.59 9.39 -22.30
CA ARG A 224 -0.69 10.25 -23.07
C ARG A 224 0.73 9.78 -22.81
N ILE A 225 1.30 9.04 -23.76
CA ILE A 225 2.72 8.71 -23.77
C ILE A 225 3.47 10.04 -23.89
N SER A 226 4.03 10.53 -22.79
CA SER A 226 5.05 11.57 -22.87
C SER A 226 6.28 10.93 -23.50
N ARG A 227 6.47 11.14 -24.80
CA ARG A 227 7.77 10.95 -25.43
C ARG A 227 8.70 12.03 -24.88
N THR A 228 9.37 11.75 -23.78
CA THR A 228 10.58 12.48 -23.40
C THR A 228 11.64 12.19 -24.47
N ARG A 229 11.98 13.24 -25.23
CA ARG A 229 13.25 13.34 -25.94
C ARG A 229 14.31 13.82 -24.96
#